data_AF-A0A7K0ZU06-F1
#
_entry.id   AF-A0A7K0ZU06-F1
#
_cell.length_a   1.000
_cell.length_b   1.000
_cell.length_c   1.000
_cell.angle_alpha   90.00
_cell.angle_beta   90.00
_cell.angle_gamma   90.00
#
_symmetry.space_group_name_H-M   'P 1'
#
loop_
_entity.id
_entity.type
_entity.pdbx_description
1 polymer ?
#
loop_
_entity_poly.entity_id
_entity_poly.type
_entity_poly.pdbx_seq_one_letter_code
_entity_poly.pdbx_strand_id
1 'polypeptide(L)'
;GNGLLALMLWWLPARIQLLWLIFIFAWYPHHPANERSRYRHTRVAVFPGSGLLIRGHDHHAMHHLFPRVPHYRLKALWRELSAEMVQRGVRAEGKALHATGPVIW
;
A
#
# COMPACT_ATOMS: atom_id res chain seq x y z
N GLY A 1 12.71 33.66 -20.92
CA GLY A 1 13.36 32.79 -19.91
C GLY A 1 12.67 31.44 -19.84
N ASN A 2 13.27 30.46 -19.17
CA ASN A 2 12.82 29.05 -19.18
C ASN A 2 11.79 28.70 -18.07
N GLY A 3 11.09 29.68 -17.52
CA GLY A 3 10.21 29.51 -16.36
C GLY A 3 9.08 28.48 -16.56
N LEU A 4 8.43 28.50 -17.73
CA LEU A 4 7.37 27.54 -18.05
C LEU A 4 7.90 26.11 -18.16
N LEU A 5 9.06 25.93 -18.79
CA LEU A 5 9.71 24.61 -18.89
C LEU A 5 10.09 24.08 -17.51
N ALA A 6 10.68 24.92 -16.66
CA ALA A 6 11.00 24.55 -15.28
C ALA A 6 9.75 24.19 -14.46
N LEU A 7 8.66 24.94 -14.65
CA LEU A 7 7.39 24.66 -13.97
C LEU A 7 6.80 23.31 -14.42
N MET A 8 6.75 23.06 -15.74
CA MET A 8 6.07 21.89 -16.32
C MET A 8 6.88 20.60 -16.26
N LEU A 9 8.21 20.67 -16.39
CA LEU A 9 9.07 19.48 -16.48
C LEU A 9 9.77 19.14 -15.17
N TRP A 10 9.85 20.10 -14.23
CA TRP A 10 10.54 19.89 -12.96
C TRP A 10 9.62 20.04 -11.75
N TRP A 11 9.09 21.25 -11.53
CA TRP A 11 8.34 21.53 -10.32
C TRP A 11 7.05 20.71 -10.25
N LEU A 12 6.21 20.76 -11.30
CA LEU A 12 4.91 20.09 -11.30
C LEU A 12 5.04 18.56 -11.18
N PRO A 13 5.87 17.87 -12.00
CA PRO A 13 6.07 16.42 -11.85
C PRO A 13 6.63 16.04 -10.49
N ALA A 14 7.56 16.82 -9.92
CA ALA A 14 8.10 16.56 -8.59
C ALA A 14 7.03 16.68 -7.50
N ARG A 15 6.11 17.67 -7.59
CA ARG A 15 5.00 17.80 -6.63
C ARG A 15 4.01 16.64 -6.75
N ILE A 16 3.66 16.25 -7.97
CA ILE A 16 2.78 15.11 -8.20
C ILE A 16 3.39 13.82 -7.62
N GLN A 17 4.67 13.56 -7.91
CA GLN A 17 5.38 12.40 -7.39
C GLN A 17 5.46 12.42 -5.86
N LEU A 18 5.75 13.57 -5.25
CA LEU A 18 5.81 13.71 -3.79
C LEU A 18 4.47 13.41 -3.13
N LEU A 19 3.39 14.00 -3.64
CA LEU A 19 2.03 13.74 -3.15
C LEU A 19 1.66 12.27 -3.28
N TRP A 20 1.96 11.67 -4.43
CA TRP A 20 1.72 10.25 -4.66
C TRP A 20 2.51 9.35 -3.69
N LEU A 21 3.79 9.63 -3.44
CA LEU A 21 4.61 8.87 -2.48
C LEU A 21 4.07 9.00 -1.05
N ILE A 22 3.82 10.21 -0.57
CA ILE A 22 3.33 10.44 0.79
C ILE A 22 2.00 9.72 0.98
N PHE A 23 1.07 9.88 0.02
CA PHE A 23 -0.24 9.27 0.13
C PHE A 23 -0.16 7.74 0.06
N ILE A 24 0.48 7.16 -0.96
CA ILE A 24 0.46 5.72 -1.21
C ILE A 24 1.36 4.91 -0.28
N PHE A 25 2.50 5.46 0.14
CA PHE A 25 3.52 4.70 0.88
C PHE A 25 3.50 5.02 2.37
N ALA A 26 3.27 6.29 2.74
CA ALA A 26 3.39 6.72 4.13
C ALA A 26 2.04 6.81 4.85
N TRP A 27 1.00 7.34 4.19
CA TRP A 27 -0.28 7.59 4.86
C TRP A 27 -1.29 6.45 4.67
N TYR A 28 -1.68 6.15 3.42
CA TYR A 28 -2.77 5.21 3.13
C TYR A 28 -2.58 3.82 3.74
N PRO A 29 -1.41 3.17 3.70
CA PRO A 29 -1.25 1.83 4.26
C PRO A 29 -1.25 1.80 5.79
N HIS A 30 -1.04 2.96 6.42
CA HIS A 30 -0.92 3.11 7.87
C HIS A 30 -2.20 3.69 8.49
N HIS A 31 -3.01 4.46 7.74
CA HIS A 31 -4.28 5.03 8.22
C HIS A 31 -5.18 3.96 8.85
N PRO A 32 -5.81 4.19 10.03
CA PRO A 32 -5.82 5.42 10.83
C PRO A 32 -4.64 5.57 11.82
N ALA A 33 -3.61 4.73 11.71
CA ALA A 33 -2.36 4.77 12.48
C ALA A 33 -2.53 4.66 14.01
N ASN A 34 -3.60 3.98 14.43
CA ASN A 34 -3.92 3.71 15.84
C ASN A 34 -3.19 2.49 16.42
N GLU A 35 -2.66 1.60 15.57
CA GLU A 35 -1.97 0.37 15.99
C GLU A 35 -0.49 0.39 15.59
N ARG A 36 0.37 -0.20 16.44
CA ARG A 36 1.83 -0.29 16.21
C ARG A 36 2.38 -1.71 16.33
N SER A 37 1.52 -2.69 16.55
CA SER A 37 1.95 -4.08 16.68
C SER A 37 2.44 -4.63 15.33
N ARG A 38 3.31 -5.64 15.38
CA ARG A 38 3.94 -6.26 14.20
C ARG A 38 2.97 -6.58 13.07
N TYR A 39 1.79 -7.09 13.39
CA TYR A 39 0.81 -7.54 12.41
C TYR A 39 -0.26 -6.49 12.07
N ARG A 40 -0.42 -5.44 12.90
CA ARG A 40 -1.54 -4.48 12.75
C ARG A 40 -1.13 -3.06 12.41
N HIS A 41 0.16 -2.74 12.42
CA HIS A 41 0.66 -1.40 12.08
C HIS A 41 0.36 -0.98 10.63
N THR A 42 0.14 -1.96 9.74
CA THR A 42 -0.22 -1.75 8.33
C THR A 42 -1.25 -2.79 7.89
N ARG A 43 -1.70 -2.69 6.64
CA ARG A 43 -2.79 -3.51 6.09
C ARG A 43 -2.48 -4.12 4.73
N VAL A 44 -3.32 -5.08 4.36
CA VAL A 44 -3.59 -5.46 2.97
C VAL A 44 -4.94 -4.84 2.58
N ALA A 45 -4.95 -3.94 1.61
CA ALA A 45 -6.18 -3.32 1.11
C ALA A 45 -6.20 -3.32 -0.41
N VAL A 46 -7.09 -4.15 -0.96
CA VAL A 46 -7.20 -4.33 -2.40
C VAL A 46 -8.50 -3.70 -2.89
N PHE A 47 -8.39 -2.79 -3.84
CA PHE A 47 -9.52 -2.17 -4.54
C PHE A 47 -9.32 -2.27 -6.07
N PRO A 48 -10.36 -2.07 -6.90
CA PRO A 48 -10.21 -2.12 -8.36
C PRO A 48 -9.07 -1.22 -8.85
N GLY A 49 -8.13 -1.77 -9.62
CA GLY A 49 -6.98 -1.02 -10.14
C GLY A 49 -5.83 -0.79 -9.16
N SER A 50 -5.95 -1.15 -7.88
CA SER A 50 -4.90 -0.95 -6.86
C SER A 50 -3.54 -1.53 -7.28
N GLY A 51 -3.48 -2.76 -7.77
CA GLY A 51 -2.23 -3.37 -8.24
C GLY A 51 -1.46 -2.53 -9.28
N LEU A 52 -2.18 -1.81 -10.15
CA LEU A 52 -1.57 -0.89 -11.13
C LEU A 52 -1.21 0.46 -10.50
N LEU A 53 -2.17 1.06 -9.78
CA LEU A 53 -2.05 2.42 -9.23
C LEU A 53 -1.02 2.54 -8.12
N ILE A 54 -0.89 1.49 -7.29
CA ILE A 54 -0.11 1.52 -6.06
C ILE A 54 1.00 0.45 -6.03
N ARG A 55 1.22 -0.24 -7.16
CA ARG A 55 2.39 -1.08 -7.45
C ARG A 55 2.76 -2.06 -6.33
N GLY A 56 1.79 -2.85 -5.87
CA GLY A 56 2.00 -3.89 -4.84
C GLY A 56 1.89 -3.40 -3.39
N HIS A 57 1.73 -2.08 -3.16
CA HIS A 57 1.42 -1.55 -1.83
C HIS A 57 -0.05 -1.77 -1.42
N ASP A 58 -0.85 -2.45 -2.25
CA ASP A 58 -2.13 -3.05 -1.83
C ASP A 58 -1.92 -4.23 -0.87
N HIS A 59 -0.69 -4.76 -0.79
CA HIS A 59 -0.25 -5.78 0.16
C HIS A 59 0.83 -5.25 1.12
N HIS A 60 0.71 -3.99 1.56
CA HIS A 60 1.74 -3.31 2.34
C HIS A 60 2.14 -4.02 3.64
N ALA A 61 1.19 -4.66 4.33
CA ALA A 61 1.52 -5.48 5.49
C ALA A 61 2.52 -6.61 5.16
N MET A 62 2.37 -7.24 3.99
CA MET A 62 3.31 -8.28 3.54
C MET A 62 4.68 -7.70 3.20
N HIS A 63 4.74 -6.47 2.69
CA HIS A 63 6.01 -5.76 2.48
C HIS A 63 6.77 -5.56 3.80
N HIS A 64 6.09 -5.15 4.88
CA HIS A 64 6.73 -4.99 6.20
C HIS A 64 7.12 -6.32 6.84
N LEU A 65 6.29 -7.35 6.70
CA LEU A 65 6.53 -8.67 7.29
C LEU A 65 7.62 -9.46 6.54
N PHE A 66 7.70 -9.30 5.21
CA PHE A 66 8.59 -10.03 4.31
C PHE A 66 9.35 -9.07 3.38
N PRO A 67 10.22 -8.19 3.90
CA PRO A 67 10.84 -7.11 3.13
C PRO A 67 11.76 -7.58 1.99
N ARG A 68 12.18 -8.86 2.02
CA ARG A 68 12.98 -9.49 0.95
C ARG A 68 12.14 -9.95 -0.24
N VAL A 69 10.81 -10.02 -0.10
CA VAL A 69 9.92 -10.41 -1.19
C VAL A 69 9.61 -9.17 -2.03
N PRO A 70 9.91 -9.19 -3.34
CA PRO A 70 9.67 -8.03 -4.17
C PRO A 70 8.17 -7.75 -4.33
N HIS A 71 7.83 -6.47 -4.48
CA HIS A 71 6.44 -5.99 -4.49
C HIS A 71 5.52 -6.74 -5.48
N TYR A 72 6.01 -7.12 -6.66
CA TYR A 72 5.25 -7.86 -7.67
C TYR A 72 4.96 -9.32 -7.29
N ARG A 73 5.59 -9.87 -6.24
CA ARG A 73 5.31 -11.21 -5.69
C ARG A 73 4.48 -11.18 -4.41
N LEU A 74 4.20 -10.02 -3.81
CA LEU A 74 3.45 -9.94 -2.55
C LEU A 74 2.02 -10.47 -2.68
N LYS A 75 1.36 -10.24 -3.82
CA LYS A 75 0.04 -10.83 -4.10
C LYS A 75 0.09 -12.35 -4.15
N ALA A 76 1.13 -12.93 -4.74
CA ALA A 76 1.30 -14.37 -4.78
C ALA A 76 1.52 -14.93 -3.36
N LEU A 77 2.40 -14.30 -2.58
CA LEU A 77 2.65 -14.65 -1.18
C LEU A 77 1.39 -14.52 -0.31
N TRP A 78 0.57 -13.49 -0.54
CA TRP A 78 -0.70 -13.32 0.15
C TRP A 78 -1.64 -14.49 -0.12
N ARG A 79 -1.71 -15.01 -1.35
CA ARG A 79 -2.56 -16.18 -1.65
C ARG A 79 -2.17 -17.42 -0.85
N GLU A 80 -0.90 -17.54 -0.46
CA GLU A 80 -0.39 -18.68 0.30
C GLU A 80 -0.57 -18.50 1.81
N LEU A 81 -0.39 -17.28 2.33
CA LEU A 81 -0.31 -17.02 3.77
C LEU A 81 -1.50 -16.24 4.35
N SER A 82 -2.43 -15.77 3.53
CA SER A 82 -3.51 -14.85 3.95
C SER A 82 -4.30 -15.36 5.14
N ALA A 83 -4.67 -16.65 5.17
CA ALA A 83 -5.44 -17.22 6.28
C ALA A 83 -4.69 -17.11 7.61
N GLU A 84 -3.42 -17.50 7.64
CA GLU A 84 -2.56 -17.41 8.82
C GLU A 84 -2.29 -15.96 9.21
N MET A 85 -2.02 -15.08 8.23
CA MET A 85 -1.74 -13.67 8.50
C MET A 85 -2.95 -12.96 9.10
N VAL A 86 -4.16 -13.20 8.58
CA VAL A 86 -5.40 -12.67 9.14
C VAL A 86 -5.63 -13.22 10.55
N GLN A 87 -5.38 -14.51 10.79
CA GLN A 87 -5.46 -15.10 12.13
C GLN A 87 -4.48 -14.46 13.12
N ARG A 88 -3.27 -14.13 12.69
CA ARG A 88 -2.27 -13.37 13.48
C ARG A 88 -2.62 -11.89 13.65
N GLY A 89 -3.69 -11.42 13.00
CA GLY A 89 -4.25 -10.09 13.14
C GLY A 89 -3.93 -9.11 12.02
N VAL A 90 -3.32 -9.55 10.91
CA VAL A 90 -3.13 -8.68 9.73
C VAL A 90 -4.49 -8.20 9.23
N ARG A 91 -4.62 -6.88 9.12
CA ARG A 91 -5.84 -6.26 8.63
C ARG A 91 -5.95 -6.45 7.12
N ALA A 92 -6.99 -7.15 6.69
CA ALA A 92 -7.29 -7.42 5.28
C ALA A 92 -8.63 -6.78 4.89
N GLU A 93 -8.61 -5.96 3.83
CA GLU A 93 -9.72 -5.09 3.47
C GLU A 93 -10.08 -5.18 1.98
N GLY A 94 -11.33 -4.84 1.68
CA GLY A 94 -11.85 -4.71 0.32
C GLY A 94 -11.89 -6.05 -0.42
N LYS A 95 -11.25 -6.11 -1.58
CA LYS A 95 -11.17 -7.29 -2.44
C LYS A 95 -10.00 -8.24 -2.08
N ALA A 96 -9.34 -8.04 -0.94
CA ALA A 96 -8.27 -8.92 -0.53
C ALA A 96 -8.82 -10.32 -0.18
N LEU A 97 -8.04 -11.38 -0.46
CA LEU A 97 -8.40 -12.72 -0.01
C LEU A 97 -8.46 -12.75 1.52
N HIS A 98 -9.52 -13.33 2.09
CA HIS A 98 -9.85 -13.31 3.53
C HIS A 98 -10.04 -11.92 4.15
N ALA A 99 -10.40 -10.92 3.35
CA ALA A 99 -10.81 -9.62 3.88
C ALA A 99 -12.00 -9.75 4.84
N THR A 100 -11.96 -9.03 5.95
CA THR A 100 -13.02 -9.03 6.98
C THR A 100 -13.84 -7.74 6.98
N GLY A 101 -13.56 -6.80 6.08
CA GLY A 101 -14.24 -5.52 6.01
C GLY A 101 -13.94 -4.72 4.75
N PRO A 102 -14.62 -3.56 4.56
CA PRO A 102 -14.37 -2.68 3.42
C PRO A 102 -13.00 -2.00 3.53
N VAL A 103 -12.56 -1.36 2.43
CA VAL A 103 -11.40 -0.46 2.49
C VAL A 103 -11.75 0.74 3.35
N ILE A 104 -10.91 1.00 4.36
CA ILE A 104 -11.02 2.20 5.21
C ILE A 104 -10.16 3.30 4.58
N TRP A 105 -10.75 4.42 4.19
CA TRP A 105 -10.02 5.51 3.55
C TRP A 105 -9.41 6.46 4.58
#